data_AF-A0A438N1G0-F1
#
_entry.id   AF-A0A438N1G0-F1
#
_cell.length_a   1.000
_cell.length_b   1.000
_cell.length_c   1.000
_cell.angle_alpha   90.00
_cell.angle_beta   90.00
_cell.angle_gamma   90.00
#
_symmetry.space_group_name_H-M   'P 1'
#
loop_
_entity.id
_entity.type
_entity.pdbx_description
1 polymer ?
#
loop_
_entity_poly.entity_id
_entity_poly.type
_entity_poly.pdbx_seq_one_letter_code
_entity_poly.pdbx_strand_id
1 'polypeptide(L)'
;MAGTCVPQPLVLPLQDVQVNATVADSFMTGIPAQVGTPPQDIVLLPWPELNNTWLYDQQALCDRTVIFSDEICFVRRGNYYIESESSTFRQALDIVSAGGASSETQVQGSELGIKNLISSGLGGTDVFRLGANVSLESFPVGIPRQAWDMGYTTLHALGLGSNSTYLTALLDAGHIGARVWSIFWGRMWQTKNPMNGSIVLGGYDRAKVIGRNLTQNLDFGPSGCWTGMKLNVHDIRVNFRDGSDKTLFQTNSIMPVCLVPQRQLLLEAPSSIFSNFELVTATTSIGLSFGLHWGAQLFDRGTEFDGDITFELDSDFTIRVPNDQYIVPFVAIDRNSSRIFNESQREVLVGALGDQPATLGRYFLTAAYLMVDQDAGTFTLWQANPSTNVDLAVVGDQASPSCSEGSSPAQSSSSSPSSSSSSSPPTLEGASKSTEVSGGAIAGAAVGAVAAFAAIAVLVFFLFRRKRRTPASAKRTIEPYEMQGDSFGEMAAAMTSSGGGTMVHKGQDNKVSTTPDIVYEMDGSKRSSLPR
;
A
#
# COMPACT_ATOMS: atom_id res chain seq x y z
N MET A 1 -26.61 27.96 26.76
CA MET A 1 -26.12 26.76 26.05
C MET A 1 -25.78 27.20 24.64
N ALA A 2 -24.50 27.32 24.29
CA ALA A 2 -24.11 27.54 22.91
C ALA A 2 -24.35 26.24 22.15
N GLY A 3 -25.14 26.26 21.07
CA GLY A 3 -25.33 25.09 20.23
C GLY A 3 -23.99 24.67 19.67
N THR A 4 -23.52 23.48 20.02
CA THR A 4 -22.29 22.89 19.49
C THR A 4 -22.54 22.50 18.05
N CYS A 5 -22.00 23.30 17.17
CA CYS A 5 -22.03 23.14 15.74
C CYS A 5 -21.04 22.02 15.35
N VAL A 6 -21.42 21.14 14.41
CA VAL A 6 -20.62 19.95 14.05
C VAL A 6 -19.68 20.30 12.89
N PRO A 7 -18.36 20.01 13.00
CA PRO A 7 -17.42 20.23 11.92
C PRO A 7 -17.85 19.53 10.63
N GLN A 8 -17.62 20.17 9.49
CA GLN A 8 -17.85 19.54 8.19
C GLN A 8 -16.82 18.42 7.95
N PRO A 9 -17.21 17.34 7.24
CA PRO A 9 -16.25 16.32 6.84
C PRO A 9 -15.11 16.92 6.01
N LEU A 10 -13.89 16.42 6.22
CA LEU A 10 -12.72 16.81 5.44
C LEU A 10 -12.59 15.90 4.23
N VAL A 11 -12.22 16.46 3.08
CA VAL A 11 -11.98 15.68 1.85
C VAL A 11 -10.50 15.73 1.51
N LEU A 12 -9.90 14.55 1.40
CA LEU A 12 -8.55 14.36 0.92
C LEU A 12 -8.58 13.80 -0.51
N PRO A 13 -7.87 14.40 -1.47
CA PRO A 13 -7.80 13.86 -2.81
C PRO A 13 -7.00 12.56 -2.82
N LEU A 14 -7.49 11.57 -3.56
CA LEU A 14 -6.74 10.36 -3.91
C LEU A 14 -6.49 10.39 -5.42
N GLN A 15 -5.26 10.69 -5.82
CA GLN A 15 -4.95 11.04 -7.22
C GLN A 15 -3.52 10.68 -7.59
N ASP A 16 -3.19 10.78 -8.88
CA ASP A 16 -1.80 10.72 -9.32
C ASP A 16 -1.02 11.93 -8.79
N VAL A 17 0.08 11.64 -8.12
CA VAL A 17 1.02 12.62 -7.55
C VAL A 17 2.40 12.35 -8.14
N GLN A 18 3.03 13.39 -8.68
CA GLN A 18 4.41 13.33 -9.15
C GLN A 18 5.33 13.23 -7.93
N VAL A 19 6.09 12.15 -7.83
CA VAL A 19 6.94 11.86 -6.67
C VAL A 19 8.32 12.46 -6.83
N ASN A 20 8.91 12.35 -8.01
CA ASN A 20 10.20 12.94 -8.33
C ASN A 20 10.00 14.22 -9.16
N ALA A 21 10.17 15.38 -8.54
CA ALA A 21 10.00 16.68 -9.22
C ALA A 21 10.89 16.85 -10.47
N THR A 22 12.00 16.11 -10.57
CA THR A 22 12.92 16.17 -11.73
C THR A 22 12.52 15.24 -12.88
N VAL A 23 11.57 14.32 -12.67
CA VAL A 23 11.13 13.34 -13.66
C VAL A 23 9.63 13.49 -13.85
N ALA A 24 9.22 13.99 -15.03
CA ALA A 24 7.83 14.36 -15.31
C ALA A 24 6.84 13.22 -15.07
N ASP A 25 7.19 11.99 -15.47
CA ASP A 25 6.29 10.83 -15.42
C ASP A 25 6.42 9.98 -14.14
N SER A 26 6.98 10.53 -13.06
CA SER A 26 7.24 9.80 -11.80
C SER A 26 6.01 9.70 -10.89
N PHE A 27 4.88 9.24 -11.43
CA PHE A 27 3.60 9.26 -10.73
C PHE A 27 3.35 8.04 -9.85
N MET A 28 2.75 8.28 -8.67
CA MET A 28 2.07 7.27 -7.87
C MET A 28 0.67 7.77 -7.51
N THR A 29 -0.30 6.86 -7.41
CA THR A 29 -1.67 7.20 -7.00
C THR A 29 -1.81 7.12 -5.48
N GLY A 30 -2.06 8.24 -4.83
CA GLY A 30 -2.14 8.35 -3.37
C GLY A 30 -2.65 9.70 -2.88
N ILE A 31 -2.46 9.96 -1.59
CA ILE A 31 -2.87 11.20 -0.90
C ILE A 31 -1.63 12.11 -0.78
N PRO A 32 -1.60 13.28 -1.42
CA PRO A 32 -0.51 14.23 -1.24
C PRO A 32 -0.54 14.82 0.19
N ALA A 33 0.62 14.91 0.81
CA ALA A 33 0.79 15.41 2.17
C ALA A 33 2.13 16.12 2.34
N GLN A 34 2.25 16.89 3.41
CA GLN A 34 3.49 17.57 3.77
C GLN A 34 3.87 17.33 5.23
N VAL A 35 5.15 17.06 5.49
CA VAL A 35 5.66 16.83 6.84
C VAL A 35 6.87 17.72 7.10
N GLY A 36 6.94 18.30 8.30
CA GLY A 36 8.10 19.04 8.77
C GLY A 36 8.17 20.53 8.43
N THR A 37 9.30 21.12 8.80
CA THR A 37 9.63 22.54 8.58
C THR A 37 11.10 22.71 8.17
N PRO A 38 11.42 23.07 6.91
CA PRO A 38 10.47 23.34 5.82
C PRO A 38 9.62 22.11 5.45
N PRO A 39 8.41 22.32 4.88
CA PRO A 39 7.54 21.21 4.46
C PRO A 39 8.22 20.31 3.42
N GLN A 40 8.15 19.00 3.64
CA GLN A 40 8.61 17.97 2.71
C GLN A 40 7.39 17.26 2.11
N ASP A 41 7.27 17.27 0.78
CA ASP A 41 6.16 16.63 0.08
C ASP A 41 6.30 15.10 0.10
N ILE A 42 5.26 14.42 0.54
CA ILE A 42 5.18 12.95 0.54
C ILE A 42 3.83 12.49 -0.02
N VAL A 43 3.75 11.20 -0.36
CA VAL A 43 2.52 10.57 -0.84
C VAL A 43 2.12 9.42 0.08
N LEU A 44 0.91 9.48 0.64
CA LEU A 44 0.38 8.50 1.58
C LEU A 44 -0.62 7.56 0.91
N LEU A 45 -0.78 6.38 1.48
CA LEU A 45 -1.87 5.45 1.21
C LEU A 45 -2.72 5.29 2.50
N PRO A 46 -4.04 5.10 2.42
CA PRO A 46 -4.86 4.77 3.59
C PRO A 46 -4.58 3.34 4.06
N TRP A 47 -4.22 3.17 5.34
CA TRP A 47 -3.92 1.87 5.95
C TRP A 47 -4.85 1.59 7.14
N PRO A 48 -5.99 0.93 6.93
CA PRO A 48 -6.96 0.63 7.98
C PRO A 48 -6.51 -0.47 8.96
N GLU A 49 -5.40 -1.16 8.68
CA GLU A 49 -4.81 -2.11 9.64
C GLU A 49 -3.82 -1.44 10.63
N LEU A 50 -3.38 -0.21 10.34
CA LEU A 50 -2.42 0.51 11.18
C LEU A 50 -3.12 1.58 12.00
N ASN A 51 -2.79 1.65 13.28
CA ASN A 51 -3.23 2.68 14.20
C ASN A 51 -2.33 3.91 14.12
N ASN A 52 -1.02 3.74 13.92
CA ASN A 52 -0.11 4.86 13.74
C ASN A 52 0.19 5.16 12.27
N THR A 53 0.63 6.38 12.00
CA THR A 53 1.17 6.79 10.69
C THR A 53 2.67 6.48 10.62
N TRP A 54 3.09 5.77 9.57
CA TRP A 54 4.47 5.34 9.36
C TRP A 54 5.04 5.95 8.08
N LEU A 55 6.17 6.65 8.24
CA LEU A 55 6.85 7.39 7.19
C LEU A 55 8.17 6.72 6.82
N TYR A 56 8.41 6.55 5.52
CA TYR A 56 9.67 6.07 4.98
C TYR A 56 10.71 7.17 4.88
N ASP A 57 11.91 6.90 5.39
CA ASP A 57 13.09 7.73 5.17
C ASP A 57 14.01 7.12 4.11
N GLN A 58 15.25 7.61 4.01
CA GLN A 58 16.26 7.11 3.06
C GLN A 58 16.64 5.65 3.24
N GLN A 59 16.38 5.02 4.39
CA GLN A 59 16.63 3.58 4.53
C GLN A 59 15.66 2.76 3.69
N ALA A 60 14.48 3.32 3.39
CA ALA A 60 13.49 2.87 2.42
C ALA A 60 13.56 1.36 2.16
N LEU A 61 13.07 0.59 3.14
CA LEU A 61 13.31 -0.84 3.34
C LEU A 61 12.64 -1.72 2.28
N CYS A 62 12.98 -1.50 1.02
CA CYS A 62 12.51 -2.23 -0.13
C CYS A 62 13.29 -3.55 -0.28
N ASP A 63 12.56 -4.65 -0.48
CA ASP A 63 13.17 -5.94 -0.79
C ASP A 63 13.90 -5.86 -2.14
N ARG A 64 15.23 -6.05 -2.12
CA ARG A 64 16.07 -5.98 -3.33
C ARG A 64 15.79 -7.07 -4.35
N THR A 65 15.14 -8.17 -3.95
CA THR A 65 14.74 -9.25 -4.85
C THR A 65 13.52 -8.88 -5.70
N VAL A 66 12.72 -7.92 -5.22
CA VAL A 66 11.50 -7.42 -5.87
C VAL A 66 11.70 -6.00 -6.44
N ILE A 67 12.34 -5.13 -5.66
CA ILE A 67 12.67 -3.74 -5.96
C ILE A 67 14.20 -3.61 -6.01
N PHE A 68 14.75 -3.79 -7.20
CA PHE A 68 16.21 -3.87 -7.42
C PHE A 68 16.91 -2.52 -7.67
N SER A 69 16.22 -1.38 -7.51
CA SER A 69 16.78 -0.03 -7.71
C SER A 69 16.29 0.93 -6.62
N ASP A 70 17.18 1.83 -6.19
CA ASP A 70 16.88 2.86 -5.19
C ASP A 70 15.88 3.89 -5.73
N GLU A 71 15.96 4.18 -7.02
CA GLU A 71 15.03 5.07 -7.73
C GLU A 71 13.63 4.48 -7.79
N ILE A 72 13.52 3.18 -8.07
CA ILE A 72 12.23 2.46 -8.01
C ILE A 72 11.68 2.50 -6.59
N CYS A 73 12.51 2.21 -5.59
CA CYS A 73 12.11 2.25 -4.19
C CYS A 73 11.61 3.64 -3.78
N PHE A 74 12.37 4.68 -4.11
CA PHE A 74 12.05 6.08 -3.84
C PHE A 74 10.67 6.47 -4.35
N VAL A 75 10.38 6.19 -5.63
CA VAL A 75 9.07 6.51 -6.21
C VAL A 75 7.99 5.67 -5.56
N ARG A 76 8.20 4.36 -5.42
CA ARG A 76 7.20 3.45 -4.81
C ARG A 76 6.88 3.79 -3.36
N ARG A 77 7.82 4.36 -2.60
CA ARG A 77 7.60 4.83 -1.22
C ARG A 77 6.97 6.21 -1.13
N GLY A 78 6.81 6.93 -2.24
CA GLY A 78 6.10 8.21 -2.27
C GLY A 78 6.93 9.38 -1.72
N ASN A 79 8.19 9.47 -2.17
CA ASN A 79 9.23 10.38 -1.67
C ASN A 79 9.70 9.99 -0.26
N TYR A 80 10.83 10.51 0.18
CA TYR A 80 11.33 10.25 1.53
C TYR A 80 11.01 11.41 2.47
N TYR A 81 10.76 11.08 3.72
CA TYR A 81 10.78 12.02 4.82
C TYR A 81 12.16 12.00 5.48
N ILE A 82 12.83 13.15 5.53
CA ILE A 82 14.17 13.31 6.10
C ILE A 82 14.05 14.08 7.41
N GLU A 83 14.14 13.37 8.53
CA GLU A 83 13.92 13.95 9.86
C GLU A 83 14.95 15.05 10.19
N SER A 84 16.20 14.91 9.72
CA SER A 84 17.26 15.89 9.95
C SER A 84 17.08 17.20 9.20
N GLU A 85 16.23 17.22 8.18
CA GLU A 85 15.90 18.41 7.40
C GLU A 85 14.68 19.17 7.96
N SER A 86 14.01 18.61 8.98
CA SER A 86 12.91 19.29 9.67
C SER A 86 13.34 19.90 11.00
N SER A 87 13.27 21.24 11.09
CA SER A 87 13.52 22.00 12.31
C SER A 87 12.45 21.79 13.40
N THR A 88 11.27 21.27 13.03
CA THR A 88 10.16 20.97 13.95
C THR A 88 10.14 19.51 14.41
N PHE A 89 10.93 18.63 13.80
CA PHE A 89 11.03 17.25 14.25
C PHE A 89 11.56 17.17 15.68
N ARG A 90 10.89 16.37 16.51
CA ARG A 90 11.32 16.06 17.88
C ARG A 90 11.35 14.55 18.02
N GLN A 91 12.55 14.00 18.09
CA GLN A 91 12.75 12.57 18.28
C GLN A 91 12.27 12.12 19.66
N ALA A 92 11.62 10.96 19.70
CA ALA A 92 11.28 10.21 20.89
C ALA A 92 11.98 8.84 20.87
N LEU A 93 11.82 8.05 21.94
CA LEU A 93 12.38 6.69 22.01
C LEU A 93 11.72 5.76 20.99
N ASP A 94 10.41 5.84 20.88
CA ASP A 94 9.54 5.07 19.99
C ASP A 94 8.27 5.88 19.70
N ILE A 95 7.39 5.36 18.87
CA ILE A 95 6.14 6.05 18.50
C ILE A 95 5.21 6.25 19.71
N VAL A 96 5.22 5.33 20.66
CA VAL A 96 4.38 5.41 21.86
C VAL A 96 4.82 6.59 22.73
N SER A 97 6.13 6.76 22.90
CA SER A 97 6.75 7.89 23.60
C SER A 97 6.52 9.23 22.91
N ALA A 98 6.24 9.22 21.60
CA ALA A 98 5.84 10.40 20.83
C ALA A 98 4.35 10.74 20.97
N GLY A 99 3.55 9.91 21.66
CA GLY A 99 2.09 10.07 21.77
C GLY A 99 1.29 9.22 20.80
N GLY A 100 1.94 8.24 20.14
CA GLY A 100 1.27 7.27 19.27
C GLY A 100 0.53 6.16 20.03
N ALA A 101 -0.23 5.35 19.30
CA ALA A 101 -0.92 4.19 19.82
C ALA A 101 0.09 3.11 20.25
N SER A 102 -0.19 2.48 21.40
CA SER A 102 0.68 1.47 22.03
C SER A 102 0.69 0.10 21.35
N SER A 103 -0.15 -0.10 20.33
CA SER A 103 -0.27 -1.36 19.61
C SER A 103 -0.67 -1.13 18.16
N GLU A 104 -0.07 -1.90 17.26
CA GLU A 104 -0.58 -2.12 15.90
C GLU A 104 -1.40 -3.42 15.83
N THR A 105 -2.06 -3.67 14.70
CA THR A 105 -2.76 -4.94 14.47
C THR A 105 -1.80 -6.13 14.56
N GLN A 106 -2.21 -7.16 15.29
CA GLN A 106 -1.42 -8.40 15.50
C GLN A 106 -2.16 -9.66 15.04
N VAL A 107 -3.25 -9.50 14.29
CA VAL A 107 -4.12 -10.58 13.85
C VAL A 107 -3.50 -11.32 12.66
N GLN A 108 -3.66 -12.64 12.60
CA GLN A 108 -3.25 -13.44 11.46
C GLN A 108 -3.83 -12.88 10.15
N GLY A 109 -2.99 -12.75 9.12
CA GLY A 109 -3.36 -12.20 7.81
C GLY A 109 -2.84 -10.78 7.58
N SER A 110 -2.54 -10.01 8.63
CA SER A 110 -1.84 -8.73 8.49
C SER A 110 -0.40 -8.92 8.00
N GLU A 111 0.21 -7.87 7.45
CA GLU A 111 1.63 -7.90 7.08
C GLU A 111 2.50 -8.34 8.28
N LEU A 112 3.33 -9.37 8.10
CA LEU A 112 3.98 -10.10 9.19
C LEU A 112 4.86 -9.22 10.09
N GLY A 113 5.42 -8.14 9.53
CA GLY A 113 6.29 -7.25 10.26
C GLY A 113 5.60 -6.10 11.00
N ILE A 114 4.28 -5.92 10.84
CA ILE A 114 3.51 -4.88 11.56
C ILE A 114 3.71 -4.99 13.07
N LYS A 115 3.70 -6.20 13.61
CA LYS A 115 3.91 -6.46 15.05
C LYS A 115 5.26 -5.94 15.58
N ASN A 116 6.26 -5.79 14.72
CA ASN A 116 7.60 -5.35 15.08
C ASN A 116 7.78 -3.84 14.90
N LEU A 117 6.88 -3.14 14.22
CA LEU A 117 7.00 -1.72 13.91
C LEU A 117 7.22 -0.87 15.16
N ILE A 118 6.39 -1.04 16.20
CA ILE A 118 6.51 -0.29 17.45
C ILE A 118 7.86 -0.55 18.13
N SER A 119 8.29 -1.81 18.22
CA SER A 119 9.50 -2.19 18.95
C SER A 119 10.80 -1.88 18.20
N SER A 120 10.74 -1.71 16.87
CA SER A 120 11.93 -1.54 16.03
C SER A 120 12.03 -0.15 15.40
N GLY A 121 10.90 0.51 15.19
CA GLY A 121 10.81 1.81 14.56
C GLY A 121 11.29 2.94 15.46
N LEU A 122 11.78 4.01 14.84
CA LEU A 122 12.01 5.28 15.52
C LEU A 122 10.67 6.02 15.63
N GLY A 123 10.44 6.72 16.73
CA GLY A 123 9.30 7.62 16.87
C GLY A 123 9.73 9.07 17.02
N GLY A 124 8.82 9.96 16.68
CA GLY A 124 8.96 11.38 16.97
C GLY A 124 7.67 12.13 16.65
N THR A 125 7.68 13.42 16.91
CA THR A 125 6.60 14.32 16.48
C THR A 125 7.11 15.30 15.45
N ASP A 126 6.26 15.66 14.51
CA ASP A 126 6.51 16.77 13.60
C ASP A 126 5.22 17.47 13.19
N VAL A 127 5.34 18.57 12.44
CA VAL A 127 4.18 19.22 11.81
C VAL A 127 3.71 18.36 10.65
N PHE A 128 2.45 17.96 10.66
CA PHE A 128 1.83 17.09 9.67
C PHE A 128 0.65 17.78 9.00
N ARG A 129 0.70 17.94 7.68
CA ARG A 129 -0.28 18.70 6.89
C ARG A 129 -0.91 17.82 5.82
N LEU A 130 -2.23 17.65 5.89
CA LEU A 130 -3.04 16.92 4.90
C LEU A 130 -4.13 17.84 4.35
N GLY A 131 -4.09 18.09 3.04
CA GLY A 131 -4.99 19.06 2.41
C GLY A 131 -4.59 20.52 2.70
N ALA A 132 -5.32 21.47 2.11
CA ALA A 132 -4.89 22.87 2.09
C ALA A 132 -4.95 23.59 3.46
N ASN A 133 -5.82 23.14 4.38
CA ASN A 133 -6.18 23.92 5.58
C ASN A 133 -6.06 23.14 6.91
N VAL A 134 -5.43 21.96 6.92
CA VAL A 134 -5.32 21.14 8.14
C VAL A 134 -3.84 20.91 8.45
N SER A 135 -3.41 21.37 9.63
CA SER A 135 -2.06 21.24 10.15
C SER A 135 -2.12 20.71 11.58
N LEU A 136 -1.40 19.62 11.85
CA LEU A 136 -1.21 19.06 13.18
C LEU A 136 0.23 19.33 13.61
N GLU A 137 0.44 20.27 14.54
CA GLU A 137 1.78 20.84 14.82
C GLU A 137 2.77 19.90 15.53
N SER A 138 2.27 18.92 16.29
CA SER A 138 3.10 17.96 17.04
C SER A 138 2.50 16.56 16.89
N PHE A 139 2.33 16.13 15.64
CA PHE A 139 1.71 14.86 15.32
C PHE A 139 2.72 13.70 15.45
N PRO A 140 2.39 12.61 16.18
CA PRO A 140 3.26 11.45 16.29
C PRO A 140 3.37 10.70 14.95
N VAL A 141 4.61 10.46 14.54
CA VAL A 141 4.95 9.68 13.34
C VAL A 141 6.01 8.64 13.66
N GLY A 142 5.95 7.52 12.94
CA GLY A 142 6.88 6.41 13.08
C GLY A 142 7.76 6.28 11.86
N ILE A 143 9.02 5.90 12.04
CA ILE A 143 9.95 5.63 10.95
C ILE A 143 10.41 4.18 11.07
N PRO A 144 10.02 3.30 10.13
CA PRO A 144 10.43 1.89 10.18
C PRO A 144 11.95 1.75 10.12
N ARG A 145 12.52 0.89 10.97
CA ARG A 145 13.96 0.51 10.93
C ARG A 145 14.19 -0.96 10.59
N GLN A 146 13.12 -1.70 10.34
CA GLN A 146 13.14 -3.08 9.85
C GLN A 146 12.08 -3.26 8.77
N ALA A 147 12.39 -4.11 7.78
CA ALA A 147 11.43 -4.47 6.75
C ALA A 147 10.20 -5.06 7.44
N TRP A 148 9.04 -4.46 7.17
CA TRP A 148 7.80 -4.82 7.85
C TRP A 148 6.69 -5.23 6.90
N ASP A 149 6.86 -4.89 5.63
CA ASP A 149 6.00 -5.26 4.53
C ASP A 149 6.73 -6.18 3.55
N MET A 150 5.97 -6.78 2.65
CA MET A 150 6.47 -7.74 1.67
C MET A 150 7.05 -7.07 0.40
N GLY A 151 7.39 -5.77 0.48
CA GLY A 151 8.03 -5.02 -0.61
C GLY A 151 7.14 -4.67 -1.80
N TYR A 152 5.90 -5.16 -1.89
CA TYR A 152 4.95 -4.76 -2.94
C TYR A 152 3.97 -3.67 -2.51
N THR A 153 3.81 -3.44 -1.22
CA THR A 153 3.13 -2.29 -0.61
C THR A 153 3.81 -0.99 -1.03
N THR A 154 3.01 0.04 -1.24
CA THR A 154 3.46 1.32 -1.76
C THR A 154 3.10 2.44 -0.81
N LEU A 155 3.84 3.54 -0.94
CA LEU A 155 3.62 4.82 -0.27
C LEU A 155 3.82 4.78 1.24
N HIS A 156 3.85 5.96 1.85
CA HIS A 156 3.79 6.10 3.31
C HIS A 156 2.43 5.61 3.82
N ALA A 157 2.39 5.09 5.05
CA ALA A 157 1.17 4.49 5.58
C ALA A 157 0.44 5.48 6.49
N LEU A 158 -0.76 5.93 6.09
CA LEU A 158 -1.65 6.73 6.92
C LEU A 158 -2.50 5.79 7.79
N GLY A 159 -2.26 5.77 9.10
CA GLY A 159 -2.94 4.87 10.02
C GLY A 159 -4.42 5.23 10.21
N LEU A 160 -5.33 4.35 9.78
CA LEU A 160 -6.79 4.51 9.86
C LEU A 160 -7.49 3.37 10.63
N GLY A 161 -6.73 2.61 11.40
CA GLY A 161 -7.21 1.51 12.25
C GLY A 161 -8.13 1.95 13.38
N SER A 162 -8.60 0.96 14.16
CA SER A 162 -9.59 1.15 15.23
C SER A 162 -9.14 2.11 16.33
N ASN A 163 -7.82 2.20 16.55
CA ASN A 163 -7.19 3.14 17.47
C ASN A 163 -6.31 4.15 16.71
N SER A 164 -6.78 4.63 15.57
CA SER A 164 -6.06 5.60 14.73
C SER A 164 -5.69 6.87 15.50
N THR A 165 -4.38 7.14 15.57
CA THR A 165 -3.86 8.38 16.16
C THR A 165 -4.17 9.58 15.30
N TYR A 166 -4.24 9.40 13.98
CA TYR A 166 -4.59 10.45 13.03
C TYR A 166 -6.04 10.92 13.19
N LEU A 167 -7.00 9.99 13.18
CA LEU A 167 -8.42 10.34 13.37
C LEU A 167 -8.67 10.96 14.74
N THR A 168 -8.00 10.46 15.77
CA THR A 168 -8.09 11.01 17.13
C THR A 168 -7.53 12.43 17.19
N ALA A 169 -6.34 12.68 16.60
CA ALA A 169 -5.76 14.02 16.57
C ALA A 169 -6.63 15.04 15.81
N LEU A 170 -7.28 14.63 14.70
CA LEU A 170 -8.21 15.49 13.98
C LEU A 170 -9.48 15.78 14.79
N LEU A 171 -10.01 14.77 15.49
CA LEU A 171 -11.18 14.94 16.35
C LEU A 171 -10.88 15.90 17.50
N ASP A 172 -9.75 15.70 18.18
CA ASP A 172 -9.31 16.53 19.31
C ASP A 172 -9.01 17.98 18.89
N ALA A 173 -8.50 18.17 17.68
CA ALA A 173 -8.30 19.49 17.07
C ALA A 173 -9.60 20.13 16.55
N GLY A 174 -10.74 19.44 16.62
CA GLY A 174 -12.04 19.93 16.14
C GLY A 174 -12.16 19.99 14.61
N HIS A 175 -11.31 19.29 13.88
CA HIS A 175 -11.32 19.26 12.42
C HIS A 175 -12.36 18.29 11.84
N ILE A 176 -12.75 17.27 12.60
CA ILE A 176 -13.81 16.31 12.23
C ILE A 176 -14.77 16.12 13.42
N GLY A 177 -16.01 15.71 13.14
CA GLY A 177 -17.03 15.48 14.16
C GLY A 177 -17.05 14.08 14.78
N ALA A 178 -16.40 13.10 14.14
CA ALA A 178 -16.37 11.69 14.56
C ALA A 178 -15.16 10.98 13.95
N ARG A 179 -14.72 9.85 14.53
CA ARG A 179 -13.65 8.98 13.98
C ARG A 179 -14.20 8.09 12.87
N VAL A 180 -14.74 8.74 11.85
CA VAL A 180 -15.29 8.12 10.65
C VAL A 180 -14.36 8.42 9.49
N TRP A 181 -14.16 7.45 8.60
CA TRP A 181 -13.53 7.71 7.32
C TRP A 181 -14.25 6.94 6.21
N SER A 182 -14.25 7.46 5.01
CA SER A 182 -14.78 6.78 3.84
C SER A 182 -13.86 6.94 2.65
N ILE A 183 -13.97 6.05 1.68
CA ILE A 183 -13.12 6.01 0.51
C ILE A 183 -13.91 5.65 -0.74
N PHE A 184 -13.60 6.40 -1.79
CA PHE A 184 -13.84 6.05 -3.18
C PHE A 184 -12.50 6.07 -3.90
N TRP A 185 -12.12 4.98 -4.55
CA TRP A 185 -10.79 4.90 -5.18
C TRP A 185 -10.66 5.79 -6.42
N GLY A 186 -11.78 6.11 -7.06
CA GLY A 186 -11.81 6.81 -8.34
C GLY A 186 -12.10 5.88 -9.52
N ARG A 187 -12.10 6.44 -10.73
CA ARG A 187 -12.11 5.68 -11.99
C ARG A 187 -10.77 5.87 -12.68
N MET A 188 -9.99 4.81 -12.68
CA MET A 188 -8.68 4.79 -13.28
C MET A 188 -8.76 4.26 -14.72
N TRP A 189 -7.73 4.56 -15.52
CA TRP A 189 -7.54 4.06 -16.91
C TRP A 189 -8.67 4.36 -17.90
N GLN A 190 -9.60 5.25 -17.55
CA GLN A 190 -10.57 5.76 -18.49
C GLN A 190 -9.92 6.80 -19.39
N THR A 191 -9.94 6.57 -20.70
CA THR A 191 -9.38 7.50 -21.69
C THR A 191 -10.22 8.76 -21.86
N LYS A 192 -11.53 8.69 -21.57
CA LYS A 192 -12.45 9.81 -21.78
C LYS A 192 -12.67 10.65 -20.52
N ASN A 193 -12.92 10.00 -19.38
CA ASN A 193 -13.31 10.67 -18.14
C ASN A 193 -12.62 10.02 -16.92
N PRO A 194 -11.27 10.09 -16.81
CA PRO A 194 -10.61 9.64 -15.60
C PRO A 194 -11.13 10.44 -14.40
N MET A 195 -11.26 9.77 -13.26
CA MET A 195 -11.81 10.37 -12.05
C MET A 195 -10.91 10.06 -10.87
N ASN A 196 -10.40 11.12 -10.24
CA ASN A 196 -9.68 10.98 -8.98
C ASN A 196 -10.62 10.45 -7.90
N GLY A 197 -10.06 9.66 -6.99
CA GLY A 197 -10.73 9.22 -5.79
C GLY A 197 -10.75 10.29 -4.71
N SER A 198 -11.37 9.94 -3.60
CA SER A 198 -11.35 10.75 -2.40
C SER A 198 -11.42 9.89 -1.14
N ILE A 199 -10.82 10.41 -0.08
CA ILE A 199 -11.07 9.96 1.28
C ILE A 199 -11.82 11.08 1.99
N VAL A 200 -12.92 10.76 2.64
CA VAL A 200 -13.66 11.71 3.47
C VAL A 200 -13.45 11.34 4.93
N LEU A 201 -13.12 12.30 5.78
CA LEU A 201 -12.89 12.12 7.21
C LEU A 201 -14.00 12.82 8.00
N GLY A 202 -14.53 12.18 9.04
CA GLY A 202 -15.66 12.66 9.82
C GLY A 202 -17.03 12.46 9.15
N GLY A 203 -17.08 11.74 8.03
CA GLY A 203 -18.31 11.60 7.25
C GLY A 203 -18.14 10.82 5.95
N TYR A 204 -19.04 11.05 5.00
CA TYR A 204 -19.02 10.47 3.67
C TYR A 204 -19.55 11.45 2.61
N ASP A 205 -19.34 11.14 1.33
CA ASP A 205 -19.86 11.91 0.19
C ASP A 205 -21.10 11.21 -0.40
N ARG A 206 -22.28 11.78 -0.15
CA ARG A 206 -23.57 11.29 -0.66
C ARG A 206 -23.62 11.29 -2.19
N ALA A 207 -22.89 12.18 -2.86
CA ALA A 207 -22.87 12.21 -4.31
C ALA A 207 -22.11 11.02 -4.92
N LYS A 208 -21.36 10.26 -4.12
CA LYS A 208 -20.54 9.11 -4.53
C LYS A 208 -21.18 7.75 -4.25
N VAL A 209 -22.43 7.73 -3.79
CA VAL A 209 -23.14 6.48 -3.49
C VAL A 209 -24.44 6.38 -4.27
N ILE A 210 -24.81 5.17 -4.68
CA ILE A 210 -26.12 4.85 -5.26
C ILE A 210 -26.70 3.58 -4.64
N GLY A 211 -28.03 3.48 -4.67
CA GLY A 211 -28.76 2.30 -4.23
C GLY A 211 -28.79 2.11 -2.71
N ARG A 212 -29.09 0.87 -2.30
CA ARG A 212 -29.10 0.46 -0.88
C ARG A 212 -27.67 0.35 -0.35
N ASN A 213 -27.51 0.41 0.97
CA ASN A 213 -26.26 0.07 1.63
C ASN A 213 -26.27 -1.34 2.23
N LEU A 214 -25.06 -1.82 2.50
CA LEU A 214 -24.79 -2.96 3.35
C LEU A 214 -23.95 -2.49 4.53
N THR A 215 -24.53 -2.44 5.73
CA THR A 215 -23.83 -2.11 6.98
C THR A 215 -23.60 -3.37 7.80
N GLN A 216 -22.37 -3.55 8.28
CA GLN A 216 -22.00 -4.66 9.16
C GLN A 216 -21.10 -4.17 10.30
N ASN A 217 -21.03 -4.96 11.37
CA ASN A 217 -20.10 -4.70 12.47
C ASN A 217 -18.66 -5.00 12.03
N LEU A 218 -17.70 -4.27 12.60
CA LEU A 218 -16.29 -4.62 12.50
C LEU A 218 -16.03 -5.91 13.32
N ASP A 219 -15.53 -6.94 12.65
CA ASP A 219 -15.21 -8.27 13.22
C ASP A 219 -13.70 -8.55 13.14
N PHE A 220 -12.98 -8.24 14.22
CA PHE A 220 -11.55 -8.54 14.40
C PHE A 220 -11.32 -9.95 15.00
N GLY A 221 -12.31 -10.83 14.91
CA GLY A 221 -12.25 -12.17 15.48
C GLY A 221 -11.14 -13.06 14.90
N PRO A 222 -10.92 -14.25 15.49
CA PRO A 222 -9.81 -15.14 15.12
C PRO A 222 -9.91 -15.71 13.70
N SER A 223 -11.01 -15.48 12.98
CA SER A 223 -11.22 -15.89 11.59
C SER A 223 -10.34 -15.18 10.55
N GLY A 224 -9.40 -14.35 11.00
CA GLY A 224 -8.32 -13.82 10.17
C GLY A 224 -8.59 -12.47 9.53
N CYS A 225 -9.75 -11.82 9.73
CA CYS A 225 -9.99 -10.53 9.08
C CYS A 225 -9.36 -9.36 9.83
N TRP A 226 -8.11 -9.05 9.47
CA TRP A 226 -7.27 -8.12 10.23
C TRP A 226 -7.72 -6.65 10.12
N THR A 227 -8.47 -6.27 9.08
CA THR A 227 -9.08 -4.94 8.96
C THR A 227 -10.41 -4.82 9.73
N GLY A 228 -10.96 -5.94 10.24
CA GLY A 228 -12.30 -6.00 10.82
C GLY A 228 -13.43 -5.92 9.80
N MET A 229 -13.16 -5.56 8.55
CA MET A 229 -14.16 -5.37 7.50
C MET A 229 -14.43 -6.67 6.74
N LYS A 230 -15.03 -7.62 7.44
CA LYS A 230 -15.28 -8.97 6.96
C LYS A 230 -16.62 -9.05 6.22
N LEU A 231 -16.64 -9.74 5.09
CA LEU A 231 -17.83 -10.02 4.29
C LEU A 231 -17.82 -11.47 3.84
N ASN A 232 -18.99 -11.98 3.43
CA ASN A 232 -19.06 -13.21 2.65
C ASN A 232 -19.36 -12.91 1.20
N VAL A 233 -18.59 -13.51 0.30
CA VAL A 233 -18.90 -13.59 -1.13
C VAL A 233 -19.64 -14.90 -1.37
N HIS A 234 -20.85 -14.82 -1.90
CA HIS A 234 -21.70 -15.96 -2.27
C HIS A 234 -21.48 -16.42 -3.71
N ASP A 235 -21.12 -15.49 -4.59
CA ASP A 235 -20.74 -15.79 -5.96
C ASP A 235 -19.84 -14.69 -6.52
N ILE A 236 -19.04 -15.04 -7.51
CA ILE A 236 -18.38 -14.10 -8.41
C ILE A 236 -18.81 -14.50 -9.82
N ARG A 237 -19.48 -13.59 -10.52
CA ARG A 237 -19.91 -13.81 -11.91
C ARG A 237 -19.02 -13.02 -12.85
N VAL A 238 -18.50 -13.67 -13.87
CA VAL A 238 -18.00 -12.97 -15.06
C VAL A 238 -19.18 -12.64 -15.97
N ASN A 239 -19.23 -11.39 -16.42
CA ASN A 239 -20.32 -10.85 -17.24
C ASN A 239 -19.82 -10.64 -18.67
N PHE A 240 -20.25 -11.49 -19.59
CA PHE A 240 -19.85 -11.44 -20.99
C PHE A 240 -20.55 -10.30 -21.74
N ARG A 241 -19.92 -9.83 -22.81
CA ARG A 241 -20.48 -8.78 -23.69
C ARG A 241 -21.73 -9.22 -24.45
N ASP A 242 -21.96 -10.52 -24.58
CA ASP A 242 -23.19 -11.08 -25.15
C ASP A 242 -24.39 -11.06 -24.17
N GLY A 243 -24.17 -10.56 -22.95
CA GLY A 243 -25.17 -10.48 -21.89
C GLY A 243 -25.31 -11.76 -21.07
N SER A 244 -24.52 -12.80 -21.33
CA SER A 244 -24.48 -14.00 -20.52
C SER A 244 -23.57 -13.85 -19.31
N ASP A 245 -23.92 -14.53 -18.22
CA ASP A 245 -23.13 -14.54 -16.99
C ASP A 245 -22.69 -15.98 -16.66
N LYS A 246 -21.46 -16.13 -16.15
CA LYS A 246 -20.94 -17.41 -15.64
C LYS A 246 -20.43 -17.24 -14.22
N THR A 247 -20.83 -18.15 -13.34
CA THR A 247 -20.32 -18.24 -11.96
C THR A 247 -18.89 -18.78 -11.95
N LEU A 248 -18.06 -18.25 -11.06
CA LEU A 248 -16.73 -18.78 -10.72
C LEU A 248 -16.77 -19.74 -9.53
N PHE A 249 -17.92 -19.88 -8.88
CA PHE A 249 -18.08 -20.65 -7.65
C PHE A 249 -18.60 -22.05 -7.94
N GLN A 250 -18.26 -22.98 -7.05
CA GLN A 250 -18.96 -24.26 -6.98
C GLN A 250 -20.29 -24.06 -6.25
N THR A 251 -21.26 -24.94 -6.50
CA THR A 251 -22.58 -24.87 -5.88
C THR A 251 -22.47 -24.84 -4.35
N ASN A 252 -23.18 -23.92 -3.69
CA ASN A 252 -23.21 -23.73 -2.23
C ASN A 252 -21.86 -23.35 -1.59
N SER A 253 -20.92 -22.81 -2.36
CA SER A 253 -19.69 -22.24 -1.79
C SER A 253 -19.92 -20.84 -1.23
N ILE A 254 -19.25 -20.53 -0.13
CA ILE A 254 -19.19 -19.19 0.45
C ILE A 254 -17.72 -18.89 0.73
N MET A 255 -17.24 -17.74 0.28
CA MET A 255 -15.87 -17.31 0.49
C MET A 255 -15.85 -16.11 1.45
N PRO A 256 -15.38 -16.26 2.69
CA PRO A 256 -15.15 -15.11 3.56
C PRO A 256 -14.01 -14.26 2.98
N VAL A 257 -14.21 -12.95 2.93
CA VAL A 257 -13.23 -11.99 2.41
C VAL A 257 -13.07 -10.82 3.37
N CYS A 258 -11.91 -10.18 3.29
CA CYS A 258 -11.64 -8.89 3.94
C CYS A 258 -11.61 -7.77 2.93
N LEU A 259 -12.24 -6.64 3.26
CA LEU A 259 -11.96 -5.40 2.56
C LEU A 259 -10.59 -4.89 3.01
N VAL A 260 -9.68 -4.68 2.07
CA VAL A 260 -8.30 -4.27 2.35
C VAL A 260 -7.89 -3.15 1.36
N PRO A 261 -8.34 -1.89 1.59
CA PRO A 261 -8.09 -0.75 0.70
C PRO A 261 -6.64 -0.52 0.26
N GLN A 262 -5.67 -0.95 1.06
CA GLN A 262 -4.25 -0.85 0.75
C GLN A 262 -3.72 -1.98 -0.15
N ARG A 263 -4.46 -3.08 -0.34
CA ARG A 263 -4.02 -4.18 -1.23
C ARG A 263 -4.09 -3.76 -2.69
N GLN A 264 -3.10 -4.18 -3.47
CA GLN A 264 -2.81 -3.71 -4.82
C GLN A 264 -3.64 -4.37 -5.92
N LEU A 265 -4.52 -5.32 -5.59
CA LEU A 265 -5.34 -6.06 -6.57
C LEU A 265 -6.83 -5.78 -6.36
N LEU A 266 -7.67 -6.21 -7.31
CA LEU A 266 -9.12 -6.25 -7.14
C LEU A 266 -9.49 -7.35 -6.14
N LEU A 267 -8.95 -8.55 -6.36
CA LEU A 267 -9.28 -9.76 -5.62
C LEU A 267 -8.01 -10.59 -5.41
N GLU A 268 -7.77 -11.05 -4.18
CA GLU A 268 -6.90 -12.19 -3.90
C GLU A 268 -7.80 -13.32 -3.39
N ALA A 269 -7.81 -14.47 -4.08
CA ALA A 269 -8.73 -15.57 -3.82
C ALA A 269 -8.04 -16.94 -3.99
N PRO A 270 -8.63 -18.05 -3.47
CA PRO A 270 -8.06 -19.38 -3.66
C PRO A 270 -7.86 -19.68 -5.15
N SER A 271 -6.78 -20.39 -5.50
CA SER A 271 -6.42 -20.64 -6.90
C SER A 271 -7.54 -21.28 -7.72
N SER A 272 -8.47 -22.01 -7.09
CA SER A 272 -9.66 -22.56 -7.74
C SER A 272 -10.56 -21.51 -8.38
N ILE A 273 -10.67 -20.32 -7.79
CA ILE A 273 -11.45 -19.22 -8.37
C ILE A 273 -10.82 -18.74 -9.67
N PHE A 274 -9.49 -18.60 -9.69
CA PHE A 274 -8.78 -18.20 -10.90
C PHE A 274 -8.76 -19.30 -11.96
N SER A 275 -8.56 -20.56 -11.57
CA SER A 275 -8.68 -21.69 -12.52
C SER A 275 -10.07 -21.77 -13.14
N ASN A 276 -11.12 -21.50 -12.36
CA ASN A 276 -12.48 -21.43 -12.89
C ASN A 276 -12.66 -20.21 -13.80
N PHE A 277 -12.04 -19.07 -13.48
CA PHE A 277 -12.04 -17.89 -14.37
C PHE A 277 -11.51 -18.27 -15.75
N GLU A 278 -10.28 -18.79 -15.83
CA GLU A 278 -9.67 -19.21 -17.11
C GLU A 278 -10.52 -20.24 -17.86
N LEU A 279 -11.10 -21.20 -17.14
CA LEU A 279 -11.97 -22.22 -17.73
C LEU A 279 -13.23 -21.61 -18.35
N VAL A 280 -13.93 -20.71 -17.65
CA VAL A 280 -15.20 -20.15 -18.15
C VAL A 280 -15.00 -19.08 -19.20
N THR A 281 -13.91 -18.31 -19.12
CA THR A 281 -13.57 -17.28 -20.11
C THR A 281 -12.81 -17.82 -21.31
N ALA A 282 -12.36 -19.08 -21.24
CA ALA A 282 -11.49 -19.72 -22.24
C ALA A 282 -10.20 -18.92 -22.50
N THR A 283 -9.64 -18.35 -21.44
CA THR A 283 -8.38 -17.57 -21.48
C THR A 283 -7.26 -18.34 -20.80
N THR A 284 -6.01 -17.95 -21.05
CA THR A 284 -4.85 -18.54 -20.37
C THR A 284 -3.84 -17.45 -20.07
N SER A 285 -3.47 -17.33 -18.79
CA SER A 285 -2.46 -16.39 -18.36
C SER A 285 -1.07 -16.81 -18.86
N ILE A 286 -0.27 -15.80 -19.22
CA ILE A 286 1.13 -15.96 -19.62
C ILE A 286 2.11 -15.82 -18.44
N GLY A 287 1.61 -15.60 -17.21
CA GLY A 287 2.42 -15.47 -16.01
C GLY A 287 1.89 -14.42 -15.02
N LEU A 288 2.70 -14.11 -14.00
CA LEU A 288 2.36 -13.14 -12.96
C LEU A 288 3.05 -11.80 -13.15
N SER A 289 2.39 -10.73 -12.71
CA SER A 289 2.94 -9.39 -12.76
C SER A 289 3.86 -9.13 -11.60
N PHE A 290 4.98 -8.52 -11.94
CA PHE A 290 5.99 -8.02 -11.01
C PHE A 290 6.08 -6.48 -11.05
N GLY A 291 5.10 -5.83 -11.68
CA GLY A 291 4.96 -4.37 -11.73
C GLY A 291 4.34 -3.78 -10.46
N LEU A 292 3.56 -2.71 -10.60
CA LEU A 292 2.82 -2.11 -9.47
C LEU A 292 1.66 -3.00 -9.00
N HIS A 293 1.10 -3.83 -9.88
CA HIS A 293 0.06 -4.81 -9.55
C HIS A 293 0.66 -6.18 -9.28
N TRP A 294 1.57 -6.24 -8.31
CA TRP A 294 2.28 -7.46 -7.95
C TRP A 294 1.32 -8.63 -7.72
N GLY A 295 1.54 -9.74 -8.42
CA GLY A 295 0.73 -10.95 -8.35
C GLY A 295 -0.52 -10.97 -9.24
N ALA A 296 -0.80 -9.90 -10.00
CA ALA A 296 -1.83 -9.92 -11.03
C ALA A 296 -1.50 -10.91 -12.16
N GLN A 297 -2.52 -11.38 -12.87
CA GLN A 297 -2.37 -12.35 -13.96
C GLN A 297 -2.12 -11.62 -15.27
N LEU A 298 -1.06 -11.99 -15.99
CA LEU A 298 -0.75 -11.39 -17.29
C LEU A 298 -1.41 -12.12 -18.43
N PHE A 299 -1.75 -11.34 -19.45
CA PHE A 299 -2.23 -11.79 -20.74
C PHE A 299 -1.56 -10.96 -21.84
N ASP A 300 -1.37 -11.56 -23.01
CA ASP A 300 -1.08 -10.79 -24.22
C ASP A 300 -2.33 -10.04 -24.64
N ARG A 301 -2.18 -8.79 -25.09
CA ARG A 301 -3.32 -7.98 -25.52
C ARG A 301 -4.13 -8.69 -26.61
N GLY A 302 -5.45 -8.72 -26.41
CA GLY A 302 -6.41 -9.40 -27.27
C GLY A 302 -6.66 -10.87 -26.90
N THR A 303 -5.99 -11.39 -25.87
CA THR A 303 -6.22 -12.76 -25.35
C THR A 303 -6.87 -12.76 -23.97
N GLU A 304 -6.89 -11.61 -23.30
CA GLU A 304 -7.58 -11.40 -22.05
C GLU A 304 -9.12 -11.47 -22.20
N PHE A 305 -9.78 -11.75 -21.09
CA PHE A 305 -11.21 -11.51 -20.96
C PHE A 305 -11.51 -10.01 -21.11
N ASP A 306 -12.66 -9.64 -21.67
CA ASP A 306 -12.98 -8.24 -21.98
C ASP A 306 -14.33 -7.77 -21.40
N GLY A 307 -14.91 -8.56 -20.50
CA GLY A 307 -16.18 -8.29 -19.82
C GLY A 307 -16.02 -7.83 -18.38
N ASP A 308 -17.16 -7.59 -17.73
CA ASP A 308 -17.20 -7.07 -16.36
C ASP A 308 -17.22 -8.22 -15.35
N ILE A 309 -17.07 -7.91 -14.07
CA ILE A 309 -17.15 -8.90 -12.99
C ILE A 309 -18.11 -8.42 -11.90
N THR A 310 -19.00 -9.29 -11.44
CA THR A 310 -19.99 -9.00 -10.40
C THR A 310 -19.73 -9.85 -9.17
N PHE A 311 -19.64 -9.20 -8.01
CA PHE A 311 -19.56 -9.84 -6.71
C PHE A 311 -20.96 -9.88 -6.09
N GLU A 312 -21.42 -11.07 -5.72
CA GLU A 312 -22.63 -11.29 -4.92
C GLU A 312 -22.22 -11.46 -3.45
N LEU A 313 -22.61 -10.51 -2.61
CA LEU A 313 -22.22 -10.38 -1.21
C LEU A 313 -23.41 -10.67 -0.29
N ASP A 314 -23.18 -10.59 1.03
CA ASP A 314 -24.20 -10.77 2.05
C ASP A 314 -25.50 -9.99 1.75
N SER A 315 -26.65 -10.56 2.12
CA SER A 315 -27.98 -9.93 1.94
C SER A 315 -28.32 -9.59 0.48
N ASP A 316 -27.84 -10.40 -0.46
CA ASP A 316 -27.99 -10.25 -1.92
C ASP A 316 -27.39 -8.94 -2.45
N PHE A 317 -26.48 -8.32 -1.71
CA PHE A 317 -25.87 -7.05 -2.10
C PHE A 317 -24.86 -7.29 -3.22
N THR A 318 -24.98 -6.57 -4.34
CA THR A 318 -24.13 -6.82 -5.51
C THR A 318 -23.30 -5.59 -5.87
N ILE A 319 -22.04 -5.85 -6.24
CA ILE A 319 -21.13 -4.84 -6.80
C ILE A 319 -20.62 -5.33 -8.15
N ARG A 320 -20.87 -4.56 -9.20
CA ARG A 320 -20.38 -4.83 -10.56
C ARG A 320 -19.19 -3.92 -10.87
N VAL A 321 -18.03 -4.53 -11.09
CA VAL A 321 -16.78 -3.84 -11.43
C VAL A 321 -16.60 -3.86 -12.95
N PRO A 322 -16.57 -2.68 -13.61
CA PRO A 322 -16.32 -2.60 -15.04
C PRO A 322 -14.92 -3.08 -15.43
N ASN A 323 -14.80 -3.64 -16.64
CA ASN A 323 -13.57 -4.23 -17.18
C ASN A 323 -12.37 -3.28 -17.11
N ASP A 324 -12.57 -1.99 -17.41
CA ASP A 324 -11.56 -0.95 -17.44
C ASP A 324 -11.02 -0.59 -16.05
N GLN A 325 -11.57 -1.17 -14.97
CA GLN A 325 -11.09 -1.00 -13.60
C GLN A 325 -10.32 -2.19 -13.05
N TYR A 326 -10.30 -3.34 -13.73
CA TYR A 326 -9.58 -4.53 -13.26
C TYR A 326 -8.84 -5.31 -14.35
N ILE A 327 -8.96 -4.91 -15.61
CA ILE A 327 -8.19 -5.42 -16.74
C ILE A 327 -7.47 -4.23 -17.35
N VAL A 328 -6.21 -4.06 -16.98
CA VAL A 328 -5.46 -2.82 -17.18
C VAL A 328 -4.16 -3.07 -17.94
N PRO A 329 -3.55 -2.07 -18.61
CA PRO A 329 -2.22 -2.23 -19.16
C PRO A 329 -1.21 -2.53 -18.06
N PHE A 330 -0.18 -3.33 -18.38
CA PHE A 330 0.93 -3.54 -17.45
C PHE A 330 1.58 -2.21 -17.07
N VAL A 331 1.80 -2.01 -15.77
CA VAL A 331 2.40 -0.77 -15.25
C VAL A 331 3.52 -1.05 -14.24
N ALA A 332 4.62 -0.32 -14.36
CA ALA A 332 5.77 -0.41 -13.47
C ALA A 332 6.47 0.95 -13.29
N ILE A 333 7.40 1.02 -12.35
CA ILE A 333 8.36 2.12 -12.24
C ILE A 333 9.68 1.66 -12.84
N ASP A 334 10.25 2.43 -13.76
CA ASP A 334 11.55 2.16 -14.37
C ASP A 334 12.70 2.76 -13.55
N ARG A 335 13.93 2.34 -13.83
CA ARG A 335 15.17 2.76 -13.14
C ARG A 335 15.44 4.27 -13.22
N ASN A 336 14.79 4.97 -14.15
CA ASN A 336 14.86 6.42 -14.28
C ASN A 336 13.77 7.16 -13.46
N SER A 337 13.09 6.48 -12.53
CA SER A 337 11.94 6.98 -11.76
C SER A 337 10.64 7.22 -12.53
N SER A 338 10.58 6.94 -13.84
CA SER A 338 9.34 7.12 -14.61
C SER A 338 8.37 5.95 -14.41
N ARG A 339 7.07 6.25 -14.37
CA ARG A 339 6.00 5.26 -14.47
C ARG A 339 5.82 4.90 -15.94
N ILE A 340 6.01 3.63 -16.27
CA ILE A 340 5.93 3.11 -17.63
C ILE A 340 4.73 2.17 -17.79
N PHE A 341 4.15 2.17 -18.98
CA PHE A 341 3.07 1.28 -19.37
C PHE A 341 3.49 0.39 -20.54
N ASN A 342 3.18 -0.91 -20.47
CA ASN A 342 3.31 -1.81 -21.61
C ASN A 342 1.92 -2.15 -22.16
N GLU A 343 1.55 -1.44 -23.23
CA GLU A 343 0.26 -1.59 -23.89
C GLU A 343 0.08 -2.92 -24.63
N SER A 344 1.14 -3.71 -24.82
CA SER A 344 1.05 -5.04 -25.43
C SER A 344 0.66 -6.12 -24.43
N GLN A 345 0.67 -5.82 -23.13
CA GLN A 345 0.29 -6.74 -22.06
C GLN A 345 -0.92 -6.20 -21.30
N ARG A 346 -1.71 -7.11 -20.73
CA ARG A 346 -2.82 -6.82 -19.85
C ARG A 346 -2.62 -7.52 -18.51
N GLU A 347 -2.93 -6.81 -17.44
CA GLU A 347 -2.99 -7.32 -16.08
C GLU A 347 -4.45 -7.48 -15.70
N VAL A 348 -4.88 -8.71 -15.45
CA VAL A 348 -6.14 -9.00 -14.77
C VAL A 348 -5.84 -9.00 -13.28
N LEU A 349 -6.43 -8.05 -12.55
CA LEU A 349 -6.10 -7.72 -11.16
C LEU A 349 -6.68 -8.73 -10.15
N VAL A 350 -6.58 -10.02 -10.47
CA VAL A 350 -6.97 -11.16 -9.64
C VAL A 350 -5.71 -11.93 -9.30
N GLY A 351 -5.45 -12.15 -8.01
CA GLY A 351 -4.29 -12.89 -7.51
C GLY A 351 -4.70 -14.16 -6.76
N ALA A 352 -3.74 -15.07 -6.59
CA ALA A 352 -3.90 -16.24 -5.73
C ALA A 352 -3.56 -15.89 -4.27
N LEU A 353 -4.17 -16.60 -3.31
CA LEU A 353 -3.79 -16.45 -1.89
C LEU A 353 -2.36 -16.92 -1.64
N GLY A 354 -1.69 -16.21 -0.72
CA GLY A 354 -0.55 -16.72 0.02
C GLY A 354 -1.03 -17.43 1.29
N ASP A 355 -0.57 -16.95 2.44
CA ASP A 355 -0.97 -17.42 3.78
C ASP A 355 -2.10 -16.59 4.41
N GLN A 356 -2.57 -15.55 3.70
CA GLN A 356 -3.63 -14.65 4.14
C GLN A 356 -5.04 -15.11 3.70
N PRO A 357 -6.10 -14.69 4.42
CA PRO A 357 -7.49 -14.77 3.95
C PRO A 357 -7.71 -14.07 2.61
N ALA A 358 -8.80 -14.41 1.93
CA ALA A 358 -9.18 -13.74 0.69
C ALA A 358 -9.47 -12.25 0.92
N THR A 359 -9.11 -11.41 -0.06
CA THR A 359 -9.21 -9.96 0.07
C THR A 359 -9.86 -9.32 -1.14
N LEU A 360 -10.68 -8.31 -0.90
CA LEU A 360 -11.08 -7.31 -1.89
C LEU A 360 -10.24 -6.07 -1.67
N GLY A 361 -9.37 -5.76 -2.64
CA GLY A 361 -8.40 -4.68 -2.53
C GLY A 361 -8.89 -3.36 -3.11
N ARG A 362 -7.94 -2.44 -3.37
CA ARG A 362 -8.23 -1.06 -3.80
C ARG A 362 -9.11 -0.97 -5.05
N TYR A 363 -8.96 -1.90 -6.00
CA TYR A 363 -9.68 -1.82 -7.27
C TYR A 363 -11.14 -2.22 -7.16
N PHE A 364 -11.53 -2.93 -6.09
CA PHE A 364 -12.94 -3.13 -5.76
C PHE A 364 -13.62 -1.79 -5.43
N LEU A 365 -12.89 -0.88 -4.80
CA LEU A 365 -13.36 0.46 -4.41
C LEU A 365 -13.43 1.47 -5.57
N THR A 366 -13.16 1.02 -6.80
CA THR A 366 -13.52 1.78 -8.02
C THR A 366 -15.01 1.65 -8.35
N ALA A 367 -15.65 0.58 -7.86
CA ALA A 367 -17.07 0.27 -8.07
C ALA A 367 -17.88 0.24 -6.77
N ALA A 368 -17.21 0.16 -5.62
CA ALA A 368 -17.82 0.27 -4.30
C ALA A 368 -17.37 1.54 -3.56
N TYR A 369 -18.25 2.09 -2.73
CA TYR A 369 -17.93 3.16 -1.79
C TYR A 369 -17.94 2.57 -0.39
N LEU A 370 -16.86 2.76 0.36
CA LEU A 370 -16.69 2.20 1.70
C LEU A 370 -16.67 3.33 2.72
N MET A 371 -17.42 3.18 3.81
CA MET A 371 -17.35 4.01 5.00
C MET A 371 -17.05 3.13 6.21
N VAL A 372 -16.19 3.58 7.10
CA VAL A 372 -15.85 2.92 8.35
C VAL A 372 -16.09 3.91 9.48
N ASP A 373 -16.95 3.50 10.40
CA ASP A 373 -17.26 4.24 11.61
C ASP A 373 -16.59 3.54 12.80
N GLN A 374 -15.43 4.06 13.21
CA GLN A 374 -14.66 3.50 14.33
C GLN A 374 -15.33 3.75 15.68
N ASP A 375 -16.22 4.74 15.78
CA ASP A 375 -16.95 5.05 17.01
C ASP A 375 -18.13 4.10 17.19
N ALA A 376 -18.86 3.79 16.11
CA ALA A 376 -19.94 2.82 16.12
C ALA A 376 -19.45 1.37 16.00
N GLY A 377 -18.19 1.15 15.62
CA GLY A 377 -17.65 -0.20 15.39
C GLY A 377 -18.28 -0.88 14.18
N THR A 378 -18.58 -0.13 13.12
CA THR A 378 -19.25 -0.64 11.92
C THR A 378 -18.55 -0.18 10.63
N PHE A 379 -18.79 -0.89 9.55
CA PHE A 379 -18.49 -0.42 8.20
C PHE A 379 -19.73 -0.51 7.33
N THR A 380 -19.81 0.33 6.31
CA THR A 380 -20.91 0.39 5.36
C THR A 380 -20.39 0.44 3.93
N LEU A 381 -20.99 -0.36 3.07
CA LEU A 381 -20.74 -0.40 1.64
C LEU A 381 -21.94 0.11 0.84
N TRP A 382 -21.64 0.82 -0.25
CA TRP A 382 -22.59 1.14 -1.32
C TRP A 382 -21.99 0.79 -2.67
N GLN A 383 -22.84 0.71 -3.69
CA GLN A 383 -22.36 0.88 -5.06
C GLN A 383 -21.86 2.31 -5.24
N ALA A 384 -20.68 2.46 -5.84
CA ALA A 384 -20.11 3.76 -6.11
C ALA A 384 -20.85 4.46 -7.24
N ASN A 385 -21.08 5.76 -7.07
CA ASN A 385 -21.55 6.68 -8.10
C ASN A 385 -20.36 7.50 -8.62
N PRO A 386 -19.82 7.22 -9.81
CA PRO A 386 -18.71 7.98 -10.39
C PRO A 386 -19.23 9.35 -10.82
N SER A 387 -19.16 10.32 -9.92
CA SER A 387 -19.65 11.69 -10.12
C SER A 387 -18.63 12.70 -9.64
N THR A 388 -18.48 13.80 -10.37
CA THR A 388 -17.67 14.96 -9.93
C THR A 388 -18.38 15.82 -8.88
N ASN A 389 -19.69 15.62 -8.68
CA ASN A 389 -20.44 16.32 -7.64
C ASN A 389 -19.96 15.90 -6.25
N VAL A 390 -20.04 16.81 -5.28
CA VAL A 390 -19.69 16.57 -3.87
C VAL A 390 -20.87 16.98 -3.00
N ASP A 391 -21.31 16.09 -2.12
CA ASP A 391 -22.37 16.32 -1.12
C ASP A 391 -21.95 15.67 0.20
N LEU A 392 -21.28 16.44 1.06
CA LEU A 392 -20.69 15.90 2.29
C LEU A 392 -21.72 15.72 3.40
N ALA A 393 -21.60 14.60 4.09
CA ALA A 393 -22.53 14.13 5.10
C ALA A 393 -21.80 13.68 6.35
N VAL A 394 -22.22 14.16 7.51
CA VAL A 394 -21.76 13.66 8.80
C VAL A 394 -22.55 12.40 9.17
N VAL A 395 -21.94 11.47 9.91
CA VAL A 395 -22.56 10.26 10.45
C VAL A 395 -22.96 10.51 11.92
N GLY A 396 -24.23 10.26 12.27
CA GLY A 396 -24.77 10.40 13.64
C GLY A 396 -26.03 11.29 13.75
N ASP A 397 -26.79 11.13 14.85
CA ASP A 397 -28.10 11.77 15.14
C ASP A 397 -28.09 13.31 15.29
N GLN A 398 -26.99 13.97 14.97
CA GLN A 398 -26.90 15.42 15.05
C GLN A 398 -27.33 16.02 13.71
N ALA A 399 -28.64 16.24 13.57
CA ALA A 399 -29.18 17.31 12.71
C ALA A 399 -28.82 18.71 13.26
N SER A 400 -27.61 18.86 13.81
CA SER A 400 -27.06 20.13 14.25
C SER A 400 -26.52 20.86 13.03
N PRO A 401 -26.70 22.19 12.96
CA PRO A 401 -26.20 22.96 11.84
C PRO A 401 -24.69 22.75 11.70
N SER A 402 -24.29 22.43 10.47
CA SER A 402 -22.90 22.43 10.02
C SER A 402 -22.22 23.76 10.34
N CYS A 403 -20.95 23.72 10.72
CA CYS A 403 -20.16 24.94 10.86
C CYS A 403 -19.75 25.44 9.49
N SER A 404 -20.65 26.18 8.85
CA SER A 404 -20.27 27.04 7.75
C SER A 404 -19.49 28.22 8.34
N GLU A 405 -18.20 28.32 8.02
CA GLU A 405 -17.50 29.59 8.18
C GLU A 405 -18.29 30.68 7.45
N GLY A 406 -18.53 31.79 8.15
CA GLY A 406 -19.57 32.76 7.83
C GLY A 406 -19.56 33.29 6.39
N SER A 407 -20.75 33.35 5.82
CA SER A 407 -21.05 34.06 4.58
C SER A 407 -20.77 35.56 4.70
N SER A 408 -19.99 36.12 3.77
CA SER A 408 -20.25 37.49 3.28
C SER A 408 -21.25 37.40 2.12
N PRO A 409 -22.18 38.37 1.98
CA PRO A 409 -23.44 38.16 1.29
C PRO A 409 -23.35 38.26 -0.23
N ALA A 410 -24.19 37.45 -0.86
CA ALA A 410 -24.82 37.58 -2.18
C ALA A 410 -24.31 38.67 -3.13
N GLN A 411 -23.83 38.25 -4.31
CA GLN A 411 -24.09 39.02 -5.52
C GLN A 411 -24.51 38.10 -6.67
N SER A 412 -25.78 38.23 -7.01
CA SER A 412 -26.47 37.63 -8.14
C SER A 412 -25.95 38.15 -9.50
N SER A 413 -25.72 37.19 -10.41
CA SER A 413 -25.89 37.22 -11.87
C SER A 413 -25.93 38.57 -12.62
N SER A 414 -25.02 38.76 -13.59
CA SER A 414 -25.37 39.00 -15.01
C SER A 414 -24.17 39.27 -15.94
N SER A 415 -24.16 38.57 -17.08
CA SER A 415 -23.76 38.97 -18.45
C SER A 415 -22.34 39.45 -18.79
N SER A 416 -21.74 38.75 -19.77
CA SER A 416 -20.69 39.22 -20.70
C SER A 416 -21.03 40.58 -21.34
N PRO A 417 -20.01 41.34 -21.80
CA PRO A 417 -19.67 41.27 -23.23
C PRO A 417 -18.17 41.43 -23.56
N SER A 418 -17.91 41.25 -24.84
CA SER A 418 -16.66 41.17 -25.58
C SER A 418 -15.96 42.50 -25.94
N SER A 419 -14.67 42.36 -26.22
CA SER A 419 -13.82 43.04 -27.23
C SER A 419 -13.26 44.46 -27.03
N SER A 420 -11.92 44.51 -27.21
CA SER A 420 -11.12 45.46 -28.03
C SER A 420 -10.11 46.42 -27.36
N SER A 421 -8.84 46.17 -27.72
CA SER A 421 -7.76 47.07 -28.18
C SER A 421 -7.02 48.05 -27.24
N SER A 422 -5.70 47.77 -27.15
CA SER A 422 -4.53 48.67 -27.31
C SER A 422 -4.25 49.78 -26.30
N SER A 423 -3.11 49.67 -25.60
CA SER A 423 -1.93 50.56 -25.79
C SER A 423 -0.85 50.33 -24.72
N SER A 424 0.39 50.12 -25.16
CA SER A 424 1.65 50.35 -24.42
C SER A 424 2.35 51.55 -25.09
N PRO A 425 3.48 52.11 -24.59
CA PRO A 425 4.14 52.06 -23.27
C PRO A 425 4.41 53.50 -22.71
N PRO A 426 5.19 53.68 -21.63
CA PRO A 426 6.61 53.98 -21.87
C PRO A 426 7.60 53.37 -20.87
N THR A 427 8.82 53.27 -21.38
CA THR A 427 10.13 52.99 -20.77
C THR A 427 10.55 53.97 -19.68
N LEU A 428 11.29 53.49 -18.66
CA LEU A 428 12.53 54.12 -18.20
C LEU A 428 13.35 53.20 -17.27
N GLU A 429 14.66 53.34 -17.43
CA GLU A 429 15.76 52.54 -16.95
C GLU A 429 16.07 52.71 -15.45
N GLY A 430 16.74 51.70 -14.88
CA GLY A 430 17.33 51.78 -13.54
C GLY A 430 18.17 50.55 -13.23
N ALA A 431 19.44 50.57 -13.64
CA ALA A 431 20.45 49.55 -13.41
C ALA A 431 20.72 49.29 -11.91
N SER A 432 21.06 48.05 -11.54
CA SER A 432 22.43 47.71 -11.07
C SER A 432 22.59 46.30 -10.46
N LYS A 433 23.74 45.70 -10.82
CA LYS A 433 24.59 44.74 -10.09
C LYS A 433 24.23 43.25 -10.12
N SER A 434 24.81 42.59 -11.11
CA SER A 434 25.35 41.23 -11.04
C SER A 434 26.36 41.09 -9.90
N THR A 435 26.29 39.97 -9.18
CA THR A 435 27.33 39.56 -8.22
C THR A 435 28.20 38.51 -8.89
N GLU A 436 29.39 38.91 -9.31
CA GLU A 436 30.47 38.02 -9.75
C GLU A 436 31.12 37.36 -8.53
N VAL A 437 31.31 36.04 -8.60
CA VAL A 437 32.07 35.27 -7.63
C VAL A 437 33.55 35.29 -8.04
N SER A 438 34.38 35.81 -7.14
CA SER A 438 35.83 35.99 -7.27
C SER A 438 36.59 34.67 -7.45
N GLY A 439 37.45 34.61 -8.48
CA GLY A 439 38.35 33.51 -8.84
C GLY A 439 39.54 33.28 -7.90
N GLY A 440 39.38 33.52 -6.58
CA GLY A 440 40.42 33.39 -5.57
C GLY A 440 40.35 32.14 -4.67
N ALA A 441 39.39 31.24 -4.89
CA ALA A 441 39.14 30.08 -4.00
C ALA A 441 39.31 28.69 -4.68
N ILE A 442 39.89 28.64 -5.88
CA ILE A 442 40.06 27.40 -6.68
C ILE A 442 41.55 26.99 -6.85
N ALA A 443 42.48 27.61 -6.11
CA ALA A 443 43.92 27.31 -6.23
C ALA A 443 44.55 26.58 -5.04
N GLY A 444 43.77 26.00 -4.11
CA GLY A 444 44.28 25.39 -2.87
C GLY A 444 44.09 23.88 -2.70
N ALA A 445 43.15 23.23 -3.39
CA ALA A 445 42.75 21.85 -3.07
C ALA A 445 43.30 20.77 -4.01
N ALA A 446 43.99 21.12 -5.11
CA ALA A 446 44.47 20.13 -6.09
C ALA A 446 45.76 19.40 -5.68
N VAL A 447 46.59 19.99 -4.82
CA VAL A 447 47.91 19.42 -4.47
C VAL A 447 47.86 18.53 -3.21
N GLY A 448 46.85 18.70 -2.36
CA GLY A 448 46.69 17.89 -1.13
C GLY A 448 46.16 16.47 -1.37
N ALA A 449 45.31 16.28 -2.38
CA ALA A 449 44.68 14.99 -2.66
C ALA A 449 45.70 13.93 -3.12
N VAL A 450 46.70 14.31 -3.91
CA VAL A 450 47.69 13.37 -4.47
C VAL A 450 48.59 12.77 -3.37
N ALA A 451 48.96 13.56 -2.37
CA ALA A 451 49.77 13.07 -1.24
C ALA A 451 48.97 12.13 -0.31
N ALA A 452 47.69 12.43 -0.08
CA ALA A 452 46.81 11.58 0.73
C ALA A 452 46.53 10.23 0.06
N PHE A 453 46.27 10.21 -1.25
CA PHE A 453 46.06 8.96 -2.00
C PHE A 453 47.34 8.10 -2.06
N ALA A 454 48.51 8.70 -2.21
CA ALA A 454 49.78 7.97 -2.18
C ALA A 454 50.04 7.32 -0.81
N ALA A 455 49.74 8.01 0.29
CA ALA A 455 49.90 7.47 1.65
C ALA A 455 48.95 6.27 1.91
N ILE A 456 47.70 6.37 1.46
CA ILE A 456 46.71 5.28 1.61
C ILE A 456 47.10 4.06 0.77
N ALA A 457 47.59 4.26 -0.46
CA ALA A 457 48.04 3.17 -1.33
C ALA A 457 49.25 2.41 -0.74
N VAL A 458 50.21 3.12 -0.15
CA VAL A 458 51.37 2.50 0.53
C VAL A 458 50.92 1.71 1.77
N LEU A 459 49.97 2.24 2.56
CA LEU A 459 49.43 1.56 3.73
C LEU A 459 48.72 0.25 3.36
N VAL A 460 47.85 0.27 2.34
CA VAL A 460 47.15 -0.91 1.83
C VAL A 460 48.14 -1.94 1.30
N PHE A 461 49.14 -1.51 0.53
CA PHE A 461 50.19 -2.38 0.01
C PHE A 461 50.97 -3.07 1.14
N PHE A 462 51.31 -2.35 2.21
CA PHE A 462 52.05 -2.90 3.34
C PHE A 462 51.24 -3.94 4.14
N LEU A 463 49.93 -3.72 4.30
CA LEU A 463 49.02 -4.67 4.95
C LEU A 463 48.83 -5.94 4.12
N PHE A 464 48.73 -5.83 2.80
CA PHE A 464 48.68 -7.01 1.90
C PHE A 464 50.00 -7.78 1.88
N ARG A 465 51.15 -7.10 1.99
CA ARG A 465 52.47 -7.76 2.05
C ARG A 465 52.68 -8.52 3.36
N ARG A 466 52.10 -8.03 4.47
CA ARG A 466 52.16 -8.69 5.77
C ARG A 466 51.31 -9.96 5.83
N LYS A 467 50.25 -10.06 5.02
CA LYS A 467 49.34 -11.23 4.99
C LYS A 467 49.82 -12.38 4.09
N ARG A 468 50.93 -12.25 3.37
CA ARG A 468 51.48 -13.28 2.46
C ARG A 468 52.68 -14.05 3.02
N ARG A 469 52.82 -14.17 4.34
CA ARG A 469 53.77 -15.09 4.97
C ARG A 469 53.07 -16.09 5.89
N THR A 470 52.45 -17.09 5.25
CA THR A 470 52.18 -18.40 5.84
C THR A 470 52.33 -19.44 4.72
N PRO A 471 53.04 -20.56 4.94
CA PRO A 471 53.48 -21.48 3.88
C PRO A 471 52.40 -22.49 3.45
N ALA A 472 52.56 -23.01 2.22
CA ALA A 472 51.69 -23.97 1.55
C ALA A 472 52.08 -25.44 1.78
N SER A 473 51.08 -26.33 1.90
CA SER A 473 51.01 -27.73 1.41
C SER A 473 49.61 -28.30 1.78
N ALA A 474 48.89 -29.11 0.98
CA ALA A 474 49.29 -30.03 -0.08
C ALA A 474 48.24 -30.13 -1.21
N LYS A 475 48.73 -30.51 -2.40
CA LYS A 475 48.04 -30.82 -3.66
C LYS A 475 47.05 -31.99 -3.56
N ARG A 476 45.97 -31.93 -4.36
CA ARG A 476 45.70 -32.99 -5.35
C ARG A 476 45.07 -32.45 -6.62
N THR A 477 45.64 -32.94 -7.73
CA THR A 477 45.53 -32.57 -9.15
C THR A 477 44.22 -33.03 -9.80
N ILE A 478 43.61 -32.21 -10.66
CA ILE A 478 42.88 -32.64 -11.87
C ILE A 478 43.12 -31.59 -12.99
N GLU A 479 43.51 -32.07 -14.19
CA GLU A 479 43.65 -31.33 -15.46
C GLU A 479 42.30 -31.30 -16.24
N PRO A 480 42.13 -30.45 -17.28
CA PRO A 480 40.86 -29.80 -17.62
C PRO A 480 39.95 -30.63 -18.54
N TYR A 481 38.64 -30.43 -18.42
CA TYR A 481 37.66 -30.78 -19.46
C TYR A 481 36.76 -29.58 -19.74
N GLU A 482 36.65 -29.24 -21.02
CA GLU A 482 35.80 -28.19 -21.60
C GLU A 482 34.32 -28.46 -21.29
N MET A 483 33.56 -27.41 -20.93
CA MET A 483 32.10 -27.49 -20.81
C MET A 483 31.44 -26.67 -21.92
N GLN A 484 30.95 -27.41 -22.91
CA GLN A 484 29.92 -27.04 -23.87
C GLN A 484 28.55 -27.43 -23.29
N GLY A 485 27.58 -26.51 -23.30
CA GLY A 485 26.16 -26.77 -23.55
C GLY A 485 25.29 -27.52 -22.51
N ASP A 486 24.14 -26.92 -22.24
CA ASP A 486 22.87 -27.52 -21.80
C ASP A 486 22.64 -27.91 -20.34
N SER A 487 21.84 -27.10 -19.64
CA SER A 487 20.83 -27.56 -18.66
C SER A 487 19.89 -26.41 -18.25
N PHE A 488 18.89 -26.12 -19.09
CA PHE A 488 17.61 -25.52 -18.70
C PHE A 488 16.52 -26.53 -19.08
N GLY A 489 16.10 -27.37 -18.14
CA GLY A 489 15.11 -28.41 -18.42
C GLY A 489 14.56 -29.14 -17.19
N GLU A 490 15.19 -29.05 -16.03
CA GLU A 490 14.87 -29.93 -14.89
C GLU A 490 14.35 -29.19 -13.65
N MET A 491 13.53 -28.15 -13.85
CA MET A 491 12.70 -27.57 -12.77
C MET A 491 11.21 -27.51 -13.11
N ALA A 492 10.82 -27.79 -14.37
CA ALA A 492 9.43 -27.73 -14.82
C ALA A 492 8.63 -29.03 -14.62
N ALA A 493 9.27 -30.14 -14.25
CA ALA A 493 8.62 -31.45 -14.15
C ALA A 493 8.17 -31.84 -12.71
N ALA A 494 8.41 -30.99 -11.70
CA ALA A 494 8.11 -31.32 -10.31
C ALA A 494 6.75 -30.80 -9.80
N MET A 495 5.97 -30.08 -10.63
CA MET A 495 4.66 -29.53 -10.22
C MET A 495 3.45 -30.16 -10.94
N THR A 496 3.64 -31.21 -11.73
CA THR A 496 2.56 -31.88 -12.48
C THR A 496 2.58 -33.39 -12.26
N SER A 497 2.22 -33.86 -11.05
CA SER A 497 1.64 -35.20 -10.86
C SER A 497 1.25 -35.44 -9.39
N SER A 498 -0.06 -35.41 -9.09
CA SER A 498 -0.62 -36.15 -7.96
C SER A 498 -2.11 -36.38 -8.21
N GLY A 499 -2.39 -37.44 -8.96
CA GLY A 499 -3.72 -38.03 -9.15
C GLY A 499 -3.62 -39.53 -8.86
N GLY A 500 -4.61 -40.05 -8.10
CA GLY A 500 -4.60 -41.34 -7.41
C GLY A 500 -4.28 -42.60 -8.20
N GLY A 501 -3.89 -43.65 -7.47
CA GLY A 501 -3.73 -45.00 -8.01
C GLY A 501 -3.25 -46.02 -6.96
N THR A 502 -4.14 -46.96 -6.63
CA THR A 502 -4.06 -48.04 -5.63
C THR A 502 -2.98 -49.11 -5.85
N MET A 503 -2.48 -49.63 -4.71
CA MET A 503 -1.90 -50.95 -4.38
C MET A 503 -1.52 -51.96 -5.49
N VAL A 504 -0.30 -52.52 -5.41
CA VAL A 504 -0.02 -53.99 -5.40
C VAL A 504 1.29 -54.30 -4.64
N HIS A 505 1.21 -55.32 -3.78
CA HIS A 505 2.27 -55.93 -2.94
C HIS A 505 3.19 -56.93 -3.68
N LYS A 506 4.48 -56.95 -3.31
CA LYS A 506 5.38 -58.13 -3.14
C LYS A 506 6.74 -57.58 -2.64
N GLY A 507 7.32 -57.92 -1.48
CA GLY A 507 7.58 -59.23 -0.85
C GLY A 507 9.11 -59.46 -0.89
N GLN A 508 9.85 -59.14 0.19
CA GLN A 508 10.67 -60.04 1.05
C GLN A 508 12.09 -59.39 1.16
N ASP A 509 12.90 -59.45 2.23
CA ASP A 509 12.96 -60.24 3.46
C ASP A 509 13.70 -59.47 4.59
N ASN A 510 13.48 -59.95 5.82
CA ASN A 510 13.93 -59.46 7.13
C ASN A 510 15.45 -59.29 7.37
N LYS A 511 15.79 -58.35 8.27
CA LYS A 511 16.63 -58.65 9.45
C LYS A 511 16.38 -57.68 10.62
N VAL A 512 16.20 -58.28 11.79
CA VAL A 512 15.85 -57.71 13.10
C VAL A 512 17.08 -57.18 13.83
N SER A 513 16.96 -56.07 14.57
CA SER A 513 17.60 -55.90 15.89
C SER A 513 16.92 -54.78 16.70
N THR A 514 16.67 -55.10 17.97
CA THR A 514 15.82 -54.45 18.99
C THR A 514 16.51 -53.32 19.78
N THR A 515 15.73 -52.36 20.30
CA THR A 515 16.03 -51.62 21.55
C THR A 515 14.71 -51.24 22.27
N PRO A 516 14.67 -51.20 23.63
CA PRO A 516 13.43 -51.13 24.40
C PRO A 516 13.08 -49.72 24.94
N ASP A 517 11.78 -49.53 25.16
CA ASP A 517 11.15 -48.41 25.87
C ASP A 517 11.48 -48.39 27.37
N ILE A 518 11.55 -47.18 27.94
CA ILE A 518 11.50 -46.94 29.39
C ILE A 518 10.40 -45.91 29.68
N VAL A 519 9.40 -46.36 30.44
CA VAL A 519 8.38 -45.57 31.15
C VAL A 519 8.91 -45.26 32.55
N TYR A 520 8.61 -44.07 33.08
CA TYR A 520 8.66 -43.81 34.52
C TYR A 520 7.39 -43.13 35.00
N GLU A 521 6.74 -43.77 35.98
CA GLU A 521 5.72 -43.23 36.87
C GLU A 521 6.18 -43.56 38.31
N MET A 522 6.04 -42.62 39.24
CA MET A 522 5.50 -42.79 40.62
C MET A 522 5.78 -41.56 41.52
N ASP A 523 4.71 -40.81 41.78
CA ASP A 523 4.08 -40.39 43.05
C ASP A 523 4.87 -40.09 44.37
N GLY A 524 4.38 -39.08 45.12
CA GLY A 524 4.48 -39.07 46.61
C GLY A 524 4.84 -37.79 47.40
N SER A 525 3.84 -36.92 47.68
CA SER A 525 3.57 -36.21 48.97
C SER A 525 4.42 -35.02 49.50
N LYS A 526 3.80 -33.82 49.64
CA LYS A 526 3.42 -33.18 50.95
C LYS A 526 2.70 -31.81 50.80
N ARG A 527 1.76 -31.55 51.73
CA ARG A 527 0.85 -30.39 51.93
C ARG A 527 1.51 -29.13 52.53
N SER A 528 1.00 -27.93 52.20
CA SER A 528 0.76 -26.77 53.10
C SER A 528 -0.16 -25.72 52.42
N SER A 529 -1.45 -25.63 52.76
CA SER A 529 -2.10 -24.60 53.60
C SER A 529 -2.04 -23.13 53.11
N LEU A 530 -3.20 -22.59 52.71
CA LEU A 530 -3.54 -21.16 52.56
C LEU A 530 -4.06 -20.57 53.88
N PRO A 531 -3.99 -19.24 54.08
CA PRO A 531 -4.92 -18.51 54.96
C PRO A 531 -5.89 -17.61 54.18
N ARG A 532 -6.95 -17.22 54.88
CA ARG A 532 -7.98 -16.24 54.51
C ARG A 532 -7.43 -14.85 54.26
#